data_AF-A0A2G5VGE2-F1
#
_entry.id   AF-A0A2G5VGE2-F1
#
_cell.length_a   1.000
_cell.length_b   1.000
_cell.length_c   1.000
_cell.angle_alpha   90.00
_cell.angle_beta   90.00
_cell.angle_gamma   90.00
#
_symmetry.space_group_name_H-M   'P 1'
#
loop_
_entity.id
_entity.type
_entity.pdbx_description
1 polymer ?
#
loop_
_entity_poly.entity_id
_entity_poly.type
_entity_poly.pdbx_seq_one_letter_code
_entity_poly.pdbx_strand_id
1 'polypeptide(L)'
;MHSLSRILLNRNQVLVQPAYLVAIRHTSAGPPPSTPAKEGSLTYKYEKFIGKWPKVLELHRTVLEGSRWCFADVKMYFRTRKAVTTGQKKLSDLTVEELETLVQRAVQNAHPHCDSANSRSRRHSNSNVMPVEGPKMAIVTALLPVPLSVYVFAFAVIFFPRLVLTRHFWSDEQRREFFQLEVTKALISGEQLLSTFGSPSPSDENKLKPMDKLDTSEMLLVHGMHSMYPLPGAKRRIEKRMEALRALDNLMPSAIDGFNERQLIFNCYIRKIDIGKKSESEMRDSLRQYVKFTSRMPNNVYLYASPLFKQK
;
A
#
# COMPACT_ATOMS: atom_id res chain seq x y z
N MET A 1 60.94 12.66 -20.32
CA MET A 1 60.50 12.38 -18.93
C MET A 1 59.05 12.80 -18.79
N HIS A 2 58.21 11.89 -18.31
CA HIS A 2 56.78 12.04 -18.12
C HIS A 2 56.41 13.24 -17.24
N SER A 3 55.33 13.96 -17.57
CA SER A 3 54.36 14.35 -16.54
C SER A 3 53.01 14.73 -17.15
N LEU A 4 51.99 14.05 -16.66
CA LEU A 4 50.58 14.14 -16.99
C LEU A 4 49.98 15.41 -16.37
N SER A 5 49.43 16.33 -17.17
CA SER A 5 48.46 17.35 -16.73
C SER A 5 47.79 18.01 -17.93
N ARG A 6 46.92 17.25 -18.62
CA ARG A 6 45.82 17.82 -19.40
C ARG A 6 44.56 17.12 -18.91
N ILE A 7 43.45 17.86 -18.97
CA ILE A 7 42.11 17.51 -18.50
C ILE A 7 41.88 17.99 -17.07
N LEU A 8 41.32 19.19 -16.95
CA LEU A 8 40.15 19.53 -16.13
C LEU A 8 40.08 21.07 -16.06
N LEU A 9 39.36 21.69 -17.00
CA LEU A 9 38.77 23.03 -16.86
C LEU A 9 38.04 23.37 -18.16
N ASN A 10 36.89 22.73 -18.42
CA ASN A 10 35.76 23.40 -19.07
C ASN A 10 34.51 22.49 -19.04
N ARG A 11 33.59 22.71 -18.10
CA ARG A 11 32.16 22.44 -18.32
C ARG A 11 31.28 22.98 -17.19
N ASN A 12 30.40 23.88 -17.59
CA ASN A 12 29.06 24.14 -17.05
C ASN A 12 28.92 25.07 -15.83
N GLN A 13 29.00 26.37 -16.11
CA GLN A 13 27.91 27.27 -15.73
C GLN A 13 26.83 27.20 -16.82
N VAL A 14 25.70 26.52 -16.59
CA VAL A 14 24.42 26.83 -17.23
C VAL A 14 23.28 26.47 -16.26
N LEU A 15 22.56 27.51 -15.87
CA LEU A 15 21.20 27.58 -15.33
C LEU A 15 20.67 26.46 -14.40
N VAL A 16 20.45 26.90 -13.17
CA VAL A 16 19.34 26.49 -12.31
C VAL A 16 18.01 26.63 -13.07
N GLN A 17 17.38 25.50 -13.39
CA GLN A 17 15.92 25.39 -13.54
C GLN A 17 15.46 24.12 -12.82
N PRO A 18 14.52 24.19 -11.86
CA PRO A 18 13.88 23.00 -11.31
C PRO A 18 12.77 22.56 -12.25
N ALA A 19 13.14 22.10 -13.45
CA ALA A 19 12.19 21.46 -14.35
C ALA A 19 11.95 20.03 -13.88
N TYR A 20 10.79 19.79 -13.28
CA TYR A 20 10.00 18.56 -13.35
C TYR A 20 10.77 17.26 -13.63
N LEU A 21 11.53 16.78 -12.66
CA LEU A 21 11.80 15.35 -12.52
C LEU A 21 10.94 14.80 -11.40
N VAL A 22 9.62 14.78 -11.66
CA VAL A 22 8.72 13.85 -11.00
C VAL A 22 9.21 12.47 -11.44
N ALA A 23 10.03 11.85 -10.60
CA ALA A 23 10.36 10.44 -10.74
C ALA A 23 9.05 9.66 -10.58
N ILE A 24 8.41 9.38 -11.71
CA ILE A 24 7.20 8.58 -11.85
C ILE A 24 7.45 7.22 -11.18
N ARG A 25 6.98 7.06 -9.95
CA ARG A 25 6.88 5.78 -9.25
C ARG A 25 5.50 5.67 -8.60
N HIS A 26 4.97 4.45 -8.65
CA HIS A 26 3.53 4.21 -8.74
C HIS A 26 3.13 3.01 -7.88
N THR A 27 3.31 3.09 -6.56
CA THR A 27 2.77 2.04 -5.67
C THR A 27 1.24 1.97 -5.81
N SER A 28 0.58 3.12 -5.82
CA SER A 28 -0.88 3.27 -6.03
C SER A 28 -1.29 3.69 -7.44
N ALA A 29 -0.39 4.26 -8.23
CA ALA A 29 -0.68 4.84 -9.56
C ALA A 29 -0.71 3.84 -10.73
N GLY A 30 -0.39 2.57 -10.51
CA GLY A 30 -0.42 1.54 -11.56
C GLY A 30 0.90 0.82 -11.77
N PRO A 31 0.94 -0.18 -12.68
CA PRO A 31 2.18 -0.80 -13.06
C PRO A 31 3.15 0.27 -13.62
N PRO A 32 4.48 0.07 -13.45
CA PRO A 32 5.45 0.93 -14.11
C PRO A 32 5.21 0.92 -15.63
N PRO A 33 5.58 1.99 -16.35
CA PRO A 33 5.43 2.04 -17.80
C PRO A 33 6.03 0.79 -18.44
N SER A 34 5.29 0.19 -19.37
CA SER A 34 5.65 -1.08 -19.99
C SER A 34 6.97 -0.93 -20.74
N THR A 35 8.04 -1.49 -20.17
CA THR A 35 9.31 -1.56 -20.90
C THR A 35 9.19 -2.69 -21.91
N PRO A 36 9.28 -2.43 -23.22
CA PRO A 36 9.29 -3.50 -24.21
C PRO A 36 10.41 -4.47 -23.89
N ALA A 37 10.18 -5.77 -24.12
CA ALA A 37 11.18 -6.79 -23.88
C ALA A 37 12.45 -6.45 -24.67
N LYS A 38 13.62 -6.53 -23.99
CA LYS A 38 14.91 -6.22 -24.61
C LYS A 38 15.09 -7.08 -25.86
N GLU A 39 15.42 -6.44 -26.96
CA GLU A 39 15.60 -7.10 -28.25
C GLU A 39 16.62 -8.25 -28.13
N GLY A 40 16.25 -9.43 -28.66
CA GLY A 40 17.05 -10.66 -28.55
C GLY A 40 16.85 -11.49 -27.28
N SER A 41 16.15 -10.99 -26.25
CA SER A 41 15.85 -11.77 -25.04
C SER A 41 14.87 -12.94 -25.30
N LEU A 42 14.86 -13.94 -24.42
CA LEU A 42 13.87 -15.03 -24.48
C LEU A 42 12.44 -14.50 -24.40
N THR A 43 12.18 -13.50 -23.55
CA THR A 43 10.89 -12.82 -23.45
C THR A 43 10.51 -12.13 -24.76
N TYR A 44 11.45 -11.47 -25.44
CA TYR A 44 11.20 -10.84 -26.74
C TYR A 44 10.83 -11.87 -27.82
N LYS A 45 11.55 -12.99 -27.89
CA LYS A 45 11.24 -14.08 -28.83
C LYS A 45 9.87 -14.70 -28.55
N TYR A 46 9.55 -14.87 -27.27
CA TYR A 46 8.26 -15.40 -26.82
C TYR A 46 7.10 -14.43 -27.09
N GLU A 47 7.24 -13.13 -26.79
CA GLU A 47 6.25 -12.10 -27.13
C GLU A 47 6.01 -12.02 -28.64
N LYS A 48 7.08 -12.13 -29.46
CA LYS A 48 6.97 -12.18 -30.93
C LYS A 48 6.23 -13.43 -31.41
N PHE A 49 6.41 -14.57 -30.74
CA PHE A 49 5.69 -15.80 -31.06
C PHE A 49 4.20 -15.71 -30.73
N ILE A 50 3.85 -15.28 -29.50
CA ILE A 50 2.46 -15.14 -29.06
C ILE A 50 1.75 -13.92 -29.66
N GLY A 51 2.50 -12.97 -30.25
CA GLY A 51 1.96 -11.79 -30.90
C GLY A 51 1.03 -12.08 -32.09
N LYS A 52 1.01 -13.33 -32.57
CA LYS A 52 0.01 -13.83 -33.52
C LYS A 52 -1.42 -13.87 -32.94
N TRP A 53 -1.55 -13.86 -31.61
CA TRP A 53 -2.83 -13.87 -30.88
C TRP A 53 -2.93 -12.64 -29.96
N PRO A 54 -3.52 -11.52 -30.40
CA PRO A 54 -3.53 -10.26 -29.67
C PRO A 54 -4.06 -10.37 -28.23
N LYS A 55 -5.15 -11.12 -28.02
CA LYS A 55 -5.74 -11.34 -26.68
C LYS A 55 -4.82 -12.11 -25.73
N VAL A 56 -4.05 -13.07 -26.25
CA VAL A 56 -3.09 -13.86 -25.46
C VAL A 56 -1.89 -12.99 -25.10
N LEU A 57 -1.43 -12.16 -26.03
CA LEU A 57 -0.35 -11.21 -25.78
C LEU A 57 -0.74 -10.18 -24.71
N GLU A 58 -1.96 -9.63 -24.79
CA GLU A 58 -2.50 -8.71 -23.80
C GLU A 58 -2.56 -9.35 -22.40
N LEU A 59 -3.14 -10.55 -22.30
CA LEU A 59 -3.20 -11.31 -21.05
C LEU A 59 -1.81 -11.60 -20.49
N HIS A 60 -0.87 -12.01 -21.33
CA HIS A 60 0.52 -12.27 -20.94
C HIS A 60 1.18 -11.00 -20.36
N ARG A 61 1.00 -9.85 -21.01
CA ARG A 61 1.53 -8.57 -20.54
C ARG A 61 0.92 -8.16 -19.21
N THR A 62 -0.40 -8.26 -19.07
CA THR A 62 -1.11 -7.98 -17.81
C THR A 62 -0.55 -8.81 -16.66
N VAL A 63 -0.31 -10.12 -16.88
CA VAL A 63 0.28 -10.99 -15.85
C VAL A 63 1.71 -10.59 -15.53
N LEU A 64 2.56 -10.34 -16.52
CA LEU A 64 3.95 -9.95 -16.30
C LEU A 64 4.08 -8.60 -15.59
N GLU A 65 3.33 -7.60 -16.04
CA GLU A 65 3.33 -6.25 -15.49
C GLU A 65 2.76 -6.22 -14.07
N GLY A 66 1.61 -6.87 -13.84
CA GLY A 66 1.02 -7.00 -12.51
C GLY A 66 1.97 -7.72 -11.53
N SER A 67 2.70 -8.73 -12.01
CA SER A 67 3.70 -9.43 -11.20
C SER A 67 4.89 -8.53 -10.87
N ARG A 68 5.48 -7.85 -11.86
CA ARG A 68 6.59 -6.90 -11.65
C ARG A 68 6.20 -5.79 -10.67
N TRP A 69 4.99 -5.27 -10.81
CA TRP A 69 4.44 -4.25 -9.92
C TRP A 69 4.33 -4.79 -8.50
N CYS A 70 3.75 -5.98 -8.33
CA CYS A 70 3.64 -6.63 -7.03
C CYS A 70 5.02 -6.83 -6.37
N PHE A 71 6.02 -7.30 -7.12
CA PHE A 71 7.40 -7.46 -6.64
C PHE A 71 8.04 -6.15 -6.20
N ALA A 72 7.82 -5.07 -6.95
CA ALA A 72 8.32 -3.76 -6.60
C ALA A 72 7.77 -3.30 -5.25
N ASP A 73 6.46 -3.45 -5.03
CA ASP A 73 5.79 -3.13 -3.76
C ASP A 73 6.32 -4.00 -2.61
N VAL A 74 6.60 -5.29 -2.85
CA VAL A 74 7.21 -6.19 -1.85
C VAL A 74 8.58 -5.67 -1.43
N LYS A 75 9.43 -5.39 -2.42
CA LYS A 75 10.80 -4.93 -2.19
C LYS A 75 10.80 -3.59 -1.46
N MET A 76 9.93 -2.67 -1.87
CA MET A 76 9.79 -1.36 -1.22
C MET A 76 9.40 -1.54 0.25
N TYR A 77 8.35 -2.32 0.53
CA TYR A 77 7.91 -2.56 1.89
C TYR A 77 9.03 -3.10 2.79
N PHE A 78 9.75 -4.15 2.36
CA PHE A 78 10.83 -4.71 3.17
C PHE A 78 11.97 -3.73 3.39
N ARG A 79 12.33 -2.94 2.36
CA ARG A 79 13.35 -1.90 2.46
C ARG A 79 12.94 -0.82 3.46
N THR A 80 11.74 -0.27 3.30
CA THR A 80 11.20 0.79 4.14
C THR A 80 11.04 0.32 5.58
N ARG A 81 10.45 -0.86 5.78
CA ARG A 81 10.29 -1.45 7.12
C ARG A 81 11.64 -1.66 7.79
N LYS A 82 12.63 -2.20 7.08
CA LYS A 82 13.98 -2.39 7.62
C LYS A 82 14.55 -1.05 8.06
N ALA A 83 14.50 -0.03 7.21
CA ALA A 83 15.03 1.30 7.51
C ALA A 83 14.36 1.96 8.74
N VAL A 84 13.03 1.82 8.89
CA VAL A 84 12.31 2.32 10.06
C VAL A 84 12.69 1.52 11.32
N THR A 85 12.75 0.19 11.23
CA THR A 85 13.04 -0.69 12.37
C THR A 85 14.49 -0.54 12.87
N THR A 86 15.44 -0.27 11.98
CA THR A 86 16.85 -0.03 12.33
C THR A 86 17.11 1.43 12.75
N GLY A 87 16.09 2.30 12.75
CA GLY A 87 16.23 3.72 13.08
C GLY A 87 16.96 4.54 12.00
N GLN A 88 17.19 3.99 10.81
CA GLN A 88 17.81 4.70 9.69
C GLN A 88 16.93 5.81 9.13
N LYS A 89 15.61 5.67 9.24
CA LYS A 89 14.62 6.68 8.85
C LYS A 89 13.53 6.79 9.91
N LYS A 90 13.04 8.00 10.18
CA LYS A 90 11.79 8.18 10.93
C LYS A 90 10.60 8.08 9.98
N LEU A 91 9.41 7.85 10.55
CA LEU A 91 8.16 7.77 9.79
C LEU A 91 7.83 9.09 9.07
N SER A 92 8.23 10.22 9.66
CA SER A 92 8.11 11.57 9.09
C SER A 92 8.94 11.79 7.82
N ASP A 93 10.00 11.01 7.65
CA ASP A 93 10.99 11.21 6.58
C ASP A 93 10.69 10.30 5.36
N LEU A 94 9.61 9.54 5.44
CA LEU A 94 9.17 8.63 4.39
C LEU A 94 8.39 9.39 3.32
N THR A 95 8.53 8.94 2.07
CA THR A 95 7.72 9.46 0.97
C THR A 95 6.28 8.94 1.04
N VAL A 96 5.37 9.57 0.28
CA VAL A 96 3.99 9.11 0.09
C VAL A 96 3.94 7.62 -0.27
N GLU A 97 4.75 7.18 -1.24
CA GLU A 97 4.83 5.78 -1.68
C GLU A 97 5.31 4.82 -0.57
N GLU A 98 6.34 5.23 0.17
CA GLU A 98 6.88 4.44 1.28
C GLU A 98 5.83 4.29 2.40
N LEU A 99 5.01 5.32 2.64
CA LEU A 99 3.92 5.29 3.62
C LEU A 99 2.71 4.49 3.12
N GLU A 100 2.30 4.66 1.86
CA GLU A 100 1.23 3.88 1.24
C GLU A 100 1.51 2.38 1.34
N THR A 101 2.75 1.96 1.02
CA THR A 101 3.16 0.55 1.12
C THR A 101 3.18 0.05 2.56
N LEU A 102 3.54 0.88 3.53
CA LEU A 102 3.47 0.54 4.95
C LEU A 102 2.01 0.41 5.44
N VAL A 103 1.14 1.36 5.11
CA VAL A 103 -0.30 1.30 5.45
C VAL A 103 -0.92 0.03 4.86
N GLN A 104 -0.58 -0.29 3.62
CA GLN A 104 -1.14 -1.45 2.93
C GLN A 104 -0.65 -2.79 3.49
N ARG A 105 0.59 -2.88 3.99
CA ARG A 105 1.21 -4.17 4.41
C ARG A 105 1.51 -4.30 5.90
N ALA A 106 1.29 -3.27 6.71
CA ALA A 106 1.07 -3.45 8.16
C ALA A 106 -0.06 -4.49 8.42
N VAL A 107 -0.90 -4.69 7.41
CA VAL A 107 -1.91 -5.75 7.25
C VAL A 107 -1.35 -7.19 7.24
N GLN A 108 -0.05 -7.49 7.18
CA GLN A 108 0.35 -8.90 6.90
C GLN A 108 1.47 -9.52 7.77
N ASN A 109 2.27 -8.75 8.52
CA ASN A 109 3.49 -9.30 9.11
C ASN A 109 3.66 -8.93 10.60
N ALA A 110 3.18 -9.77 11.52
CA ALA A 110 3.67 -9.79 12.89
C ALA A 110 4.57 -11.02 13.09
N HIS A 111 5.80 -10.77 13.53
CA HIS A 111 6.66 -11.76 14.19
C HIS A 111 6.67 -11.38 15.68
N PRO A 112 6.66 -12.34 16.62
CA PRO A 112 6.74 -12.04 18.06
C PRO A 112 8.16 -11.61 18.52
N HIS A 113 8.22 -11.09 19.76
CA HIS A 113 9.35 -10.57 20.58
C HIS A 113 9.77 -9.10 20.37
N CYS A 114 10.03 -8.26 21.38
CA CYS A 114 9.94 -8.30 22.86
C CYS A 114 9.94 -6.83 23.34
N ASP A 115 9.28 -6.53 24.47
CA ASP A 115 9.53 -5.31 25.24
C ASP A 115 10.64 -5.53 26.29
N SER A 116 11.41 -4.46 26.47
CA SER A 116 12.14 -3.97 27.65
C SER A 116 13.28 -4.74 28.35
N ALA A 117 14.37 -3.98 28.49
CA ALA A 117 15.37 -3.95 29.57
C ALA A 117 16.37 -5.11 29.81
N ASN A 118 17.63 -4.74 29.53
CA ASN A 118 18.86 -5.05 30.26
C ASN A 118 19.59 -6.40 30.06
N SER A 119 20.92 -6.25 29.96
CA SER A 119 22.01 -7.24 30.10
C SER A 119 22.16 -8.39 29.10
N ARG A 120 23.28 -8.31 28.35
CA ARG A 120 24.15 -9.40 27.86
C ARG A 120 23.47 -10.72 27.46
N SER A 121 23.26 -10.91 26.15
CA SER A 121 23.74 -12.10 25.46
C SER A 121 23.64 -11.93 23.95
N ARG A 122 24.79 -11.92 23.27
CA ARG A 122 24.87 -12.16 21.82
C ARG A 122 24.47 -13.62 21.59
N ARG A 123 23.34 -13.85 20.93
CA ARG A 123 23.15 -15.07 20.16
C ARG A 123 22.24 -14.83 18.96
N HIS A 124 22.80 -15.09 17.78
CA HIS A 124 22.11 -15.14 16.51
C HIS A 124 20.86 -16.03 16.60
N SER A 125 19.71 -15.49 16.22
CA SER A 125 18.58 -16.29 15.78
C SER A 125 17.93 -15.63 14.57
N ASN A 126 18.33 -16.12 13.40
CA ASN A 126 17.56 -15.98 12.17
C ASN A 126 16.28 -16.80 12.34
N SER A 127 15.15 -16.15 12.56
CA SER A 127 13.84 -16.75 12.31
C SER A 127 13.12 -15.93 11.25
N ASN A 128 13.00 -16.54 10.07
CA ASN A 128 12.18 -16.05 8.97
C ASN A 128 10.76 -16.61 9.18
N VAL A 129 9.90 -15.96 9.96
CA VAL A 129 8.45 -16.25 9.87
C VAL A 129 7.90 -15.55 8.63
N MET A 130 7.44 -16.37 7.69
CA MET A 130 6.77 -15.93 6.48
C MET A 130 5.36 -15.39 6.77
N PRO A 131 4.94 -14.28 6.15
CA PRO A 131 3.59 -13.72 6.29
C PRO A 131 2.50 -14.65 5.77
N VAL A 132 1.23 -14.37 6.07
CA VAL A 132 0.07 -15.16 5.56
C VAL A 132 -0.18 -14.96 4.05
N GLU A 133 0.45 -13.95 3.42
CA GLU A 133 0.64 -13.88 1.97
C GLU A 133 2.01 -14.37 1.50
N GLY A 134 2.92 -14.68 2.42
CA GLY A 134 4.25 -15.24 2.16
C GLY A 134 4.20 -16.51 1.32
N PRO A 135 3.36 -17.52 1.64
CA PRO A 135 3.18 -18.68 0.79
C PRO A 135 2.61 -18.33 -0.59
N LYS A 136 1.59 -17.46 -0.69
CA LYS A 136 0.99 -17.06 -1.98
C LYS A 136 2.00 -16.30 -2.86
N MET A 137 2.71 -15.35 -2.26
CA MET A 137 3.75 -14.58 -2.93
C MET A 137 4.98 -15.43 -3.25
N ALA A 138 5.37 -16.37 -2.39
CA ALA A 138 6.45 -17.31 -2.67
C ALA A 138 6.07 -18.27 -3.80
N ILE A 139 4.83 -18.76 -3.84
CA ILE A 139 4.27 -19.55 -4.95
C ILE A 139 4.30 -18.72 -6.23
N VAL A 140 3.82 -17.47 -6.21
CA VAL A 140 3.92 -16.54 -7.36
C VAL A 140 5.38 -16.37 -7.77
N THR A 141 6.30 -16.10 -6.84
CA THR A 141 7.74 -15.86 -7.12
C THR A 141 8.45 -17.08 -7.67
N ALA A 142 8.16 -18.26 -7.13
CA ALA A 142 8.79 -19.51 -7.50
C ALA A 142 8.22 -20.05 -8.81
N LEU A 143 6.91 -19.89 -9.05
CA LEU A 143 6.26 -20.40 -10.24
C LEU A 143 6.36 -19.43 -11.42
N LEU A 144 6.29 -18.10 -11.26
CA LEU A 144 6.32 -17.15 -12.39
C LEU A 144 7.46 -17.35 -13.41
N PRO A 145 8.70 -17.68 -12.99
CA PRO A 145 9.81 -17.91 -13.91
C PRO A 145 9.70 -19.22 -14.69
N VAL A 146 8.87 -20.16 -14.25
CA VAL A 146 8.68 -21.46 -14.89
C VAL A 146 7.88 -21.28 -16.18
N PRO A 147 8.38 -21.74 -17.34
CA PRO A 147 7.60 -21.75 -18.57
C PRO A 147 6.25 -22.45 -18.35
N LEU A 148 5.17 -21.90 -18.91
CA LEU A 148 3.78 -22.37 -18.77
C LEU A 148 3.05 -22.06 -17.46
N SER A 149 3.73 -21.71 -16.36
CA SER A 149 3.05 -21.30 -15.11
C SER A 149 2.28 -19.99 -15.25
N VAL A 150 2.73 -19.12 -16.17
CA VAL A 150 2.06 -17.88 -16.54
C VAL A 150 0.62 -18.15 -16.97
N TYR A 151 0.32 -19.32 -17.57
CA TYR A 151 -1.04 -19.71 -17.94
C TYR A 151 -1.87 -20.17 -16.75
N VAL A 152 -1.27 -20.79 -15.73
CA VAL A 152 -1.94 -21.12 -14.47
C VAL A 152 -2.29 -19.85 -13.70
N PHE A 153 -1.37 -18.87 -13.66
CA PHE A 153 -1.66 -17.55 -13.11
C PHE A 153 -2.69 -16.80 -13.95
N ALA A 154 -2.59 -16.82 -15.28
CA ALA A 154 -3.56 -16.20 -16.17
C ALA A 154 -4.97 -16.79 -16.00
N PHE A 155 -5.08 -18.11 -15.85
CA PHE A 155 -6.33 -18.79 -15.53
C PHE A 155 -6.87 -18.31 -14.17
N ALA A 156 -6.02 -18.24 -13.14
CA ALA A 156 -6.42 -17.70 -11.85
C ALA A 156 -6.82 -16.20 -11.89
N VAL A 157 -6.23 -15.40 -12.80
CA VAL A 157 -6.62 -14.00 -13.06
C VAL A 157 -8.00 -13.90 -13.66
N ILE A 158 -8.29 -14.74 -14.64
CA ILE A 158 -9.57 -14.71 -15.33
C ILE A 158 -10.69 -15.20 -14.39
N PHE A 159 -10.47 -16.30 -13.67
CA PHE A 159 -11.54 -16.99 -12.94
C PHE A 159 -11.64 -16.65 -11.45
N PHE A 160 -10.55 -16.18 -10.82
CA PHE A 160 -10.51 -15.95 -9.36
C PHE A 160 -9.83 -14.62 -8.96
N PRO A 161 -10.25 -13.47 -9.54
CA PRO A 161 -9.56 -12.18 -9.39
C PRO A 161 -9.48 -11.67 -7.94
N ARG A 162 -10.42 -12.08 -7.06
CA ARG A 162 -10.43 -11.71 -5.63
C ARG A 162 -9.71 -12.70 -4.70
N LEU A 163 -9.54 -13.96 -5.12
CA LEU A 163 -9.00 -15.04 -4.26
C LEU A 163 -7.52 -15.31 -4.50
N VAL A 164 -7.05 -15.13 -5.73
CA VAL A 164 -5.68 -15.48 -6.13
C VAL A 164 -4.82 -14.24 -6.37
N LEU A 165 -5.41 -13.06 -6.62
CA LEU A 165 -4.64 -11.90 -7.09
C LEU A 165 -4.87 -10.64 -6.28
N THR A 166 -3.73 -10.01 -6.01
CA THR A 166 -3.62 -8.70 -5.41
C THR A 166 -4.09 -7.62 -6.39
N ARG A 167 -4.36 -6.41 -5.91
CA ARG A 167 -4.81 -5.24 -6.70
C ARG A 167 -3.98 -4.90 -7.95
N HIS A 168 -2.78 -5.49 -8.07
CA HIS A 168 -1.85 -5.29 -9.17
C HIS A 168 -2.34 -5.86 -10.50
N PHE A 169 -3.35 -6.74 -10.46
CA PHE A 169 -3.91 -7.41 -11.63
C PHE A 169 -5.33 -6.95 -11.97
N TRP A 170 -5.90 -6.05 -11.17
CA TRP A 170 -7.24 -5.54 -11.40
C TRP A 170 -7.24 -4.46 -12.47
N SER A 171 -8.26 -4.48 -13.33
CA SER A 171 -8.59 -3.32 -14.18
C SER A 171 -8.97 -2.11 -13.33
N ASP A 172 -9.06 -0.94 -13.95
CA ASP A 172 -9.43 0.28 -13.23
C ASP A 172 -10.87 0.25 -12.71
N GLU A 173 -11.78 -0.31 -13.51
CA GLU A 173 -13.16 -0.57 -13.13
C GLU A 173 -13.25 -1.55 -11.95
N GLN A 174 -12.56 -2.69 -12.05
CA GLN A 174 -12.49 -3.68 -10.97
C GLN A 174 -11.89 -3.08 -9.69
N ARG A 175 -10.86 -2.24 -9.81
CA ARG A 175 -10.23 -1.59 -8.67
C ARG A 175 -11.21 -0.67 -7.95
N ARG A 176 -11.94 0.15 -8.69
CA ARG A 176 -12.98 1.03 -8.13
C ARG A 176 -14.05 0.21 -7.43
N GLU A 177 -14.60 -0.79 -8.11
CA GLU A 177 -15.69 -1.63 -7.58
C GLU A 177 -15.25 -2.42 -6.33
N PHE A 178 -14.12 -3.10 -6.40
CA PHE A 178 -13.68 -3.98 -5.32
C PHE A 178 -13.25 -3.21 -4.08
N PHE A 179 -12.59 -2.06 -4.25
CA PHE A 179 -12.29 -1.19 -3.13
C PHE A 179 -13.55 -0.60 -2.52
N GLN A 180 -14.51 -0.15 -3.34
CA GLN A 180 -15.77 0.38 -2.85
C GLN A 180 -16.51 -0.65 -1.97
N LEU A 181 -16.57 -1.90 -2.42
CA LEU A 181 -17.21 -2.97 -1.65
C LEU A 181 -16.51 -3.21 -0.29
N GLU A 182 -15.18 -3.17 -0.26
CA GLU A 182 -14.41 -3.29 0.99
C GLU A 182 -14.58 -2.07 1.91
N VAL A 183 -14.73 -0.86 1.34
CA VAL A 183 -15.07 0.35 2.11
C VAL A 183 -16.45 0.21 2.72
N THR A 184 -17.47 -0.22 1.96
CA THR A 184 -18.83 -0.43 2.49
C THR A 184 -18.84 -1.41 3.66
N LYS A 185 -18.16 -2.56 3.54
CA LYS A 185 -18.04 -3.52 4.65
C LYS A 185 -17.40 -2.90 5.88
N ALA A 186 -16.30 -2.17 5.68
CA ALA A 186 -15.58 -1.51 6.76
C ALA A 186 -16.43 -0.44 7.48
N LEU A 187 -17.22 0.33 6.73
CA LEU A 187 -18.13 1.32 7.28
C LEU A 187 -19.26 0.65 8.08
N ILE A 188 -19.86 -0.45 7.57
CA ILE A 188 -20.85 -1.23 8.31
C ILE A 188 -20.27 -1.74 9.64
N SER A 189 -19.07 -2.33 9.63
CA SER A 189 -18.40 -2.76 10.87
C SER A 189 -18.13 -1.59 11.82
N GLY A 190 -17.76 -0.42 11.27
CA GLY A 190 -17.55 0.80 12.04
C GLY A 190 -18.84 1.31 12.68
N GLU A 191 -19.95 1.37 11.94
CA GLU A 191 -21.27 1.77 12.46
C GLU A 191 -21.77 0.82 13.56
N GLN A 192 -21.62 -0.50 13.35
CA GLN A 192 -21.92 -1.51 14.36
C GLN A 192 -21.10 -1.26 15.63
N LEU A 193 -19.81 -0.97 15.50
CA LEU A 193 -18.95 -0.66 16.65
C LEU A 193 -19.35 0.65 17.34
N LEU A 194 -19.69 1.69 16.58
CA LEU A 194 -20.14 2.96 17.18
C LEU A 194 -21.50 2.81 17.87
N SER A 195 -22.36 1.89 17.41
CA SER A 195 -23.64 1.61 18.05
C SER A 195 -23.48 0.99 19.44
N THR A 196 -22.44 0.18 19.67
CA THR A 196 -22.15 -0.35 21.03
C THR A 196 -21.74 0.75 22.01
N PHE A 197 -21.29 1.90 21.49
CA PHE A 197 -20.94 3.08 22.28
C PHE A 197 -22.07 4.12 22.37
N GLY A 198 -23.26 3.82 21.84
CA GLY A 198 -24.40 4.75 21.85
C GLY A 198 -24.30 5.88 20.83
N SER A 199 -23.71 5.60 19.65
CA SER A 199 -23.55 6.56 18.53
C SER A 199 -22.80 7.85 18.90
N PRO A 200 -21.53 7.73 19.33
CA PRO A 200 -20.74 8.88 19.76
C PRO A 200 -20.46 9.84 18.59
N SER A 201 -20.47 11.14 18.92
CA SER A 201 -19.99 12.20 18.02
C SER A 201 -18.46 12.22 17.97
N PRO A 202 -17.82 12.76 16.91
CA PRO A 202 -16.38 13.03 16.91
C PRO A 202 -15.88 13.87 18.10
N SER A 203 -16.76 14.66 18.72
CA SER A 203 -16.48 15.47 19.91
C SER A 203 -16.63 14.70 21.24
N ASP A 204 -17.20 13.49 21.22
CA ASP A 204 -17.45 12.67 22.40
C ASP A 204 -16.26 11.75 22.71
N GLU A 205 -15.05 12.31 22.81
CA GLU A 205 -13.82 11.52 22.99
C GLU A 205 -13.88 10.59 24.21
N ASN A 206 -14.58 11.02 25.26
CA ASN A 206 -14.74 10.26 26.51
C ASN A 206 -15.59 8.99 26.37
N LYS A 207 -16.41 8.88 25.33
CA LYS A 207 -17.24 7.68 25.07
C LYS A 207 -16.49 6.61 24.27
N LEU A 208 -15.45 7.00 23.53
CA LEU A 208 -14.68 6.09 22.69
C LEU A 208 -13.61 5.38 23.52
N LYS A 209 -13.65 4.05 23.52
CA LYS A 209 -12.66 3.25 24.23
C LYS A 209 -11.32 3.26 23.47
N PRO A 210 -10.17 3.40 24.15
CA PRO A 210 -8.89 3.10 23.54
C PRO A 210 -8.81 1.59 23.21
N MET A 211 -7.95 1.23 22.25
CA MET A 211 -7.85 -0.15 21.73
C MET A 211 -7.50 -1.21 22.79
N ASP A 212 -6.86 -0.81 23.89
CA ASP A 212 -6.52 -1.70 25.00
C ASP A 212 -7.72 -2.09 25.85
N LYS A 213 -8.78 -1.27 25.84
CA LYS A 213 -10.00 -1.47 26.62
C LYS A 213 -11.15 -2.10 25.82
N LEU A 214 -10.90 -2.49 24.57
CA LEU A 214 -11.88 -3.15 23.73
C LEU A 214 -12.00 -4.63 24.07
N ASP A 215 -13.23 -5.13 24.12
CA ASP A 215 -13.50 -6.56 24.22
C ASP A 215 -13.24 -7.30 22.90
N THR A 216 -13.36 -8.63 22.92
CA THR A 216 -13.09 -9.48 21.75
C THR A 216 -14.05 -9.19 20.58
N SER A 217 -15.32 -8.92 20.84
CA SER A 217 -16.33 -8.63 19.82
C SER A 217 -16.07 -7.26 19.18
N GLU A 218 -15.82 -6.25 20.01
CA GLU A 218 -15.43 -4.90 19.58
C GLU A 218 -14.14 -4.93 18.74
N MET A 219 -13.16 -5.74 19.15
CA MET A 219 -11.91 -5.93 18.40
C MET A 219 -12.16 -6.57 17.03
N LEU A 220 -13.09 -7.52 16.91
CA LEU A 220 -13.46 -8.11 15.61
C LEU A 220 -14.08 -7.06 14.68
N LEU A 221 -14.87 -6.13 15.21
CA LEU A 221 -15.42 -5.02 14.43
C LEU A 221 -14.33 -4.02 14.02
N VAL A 222 -13.36 -3.72 14.90
CA VAL A 222 -12.18 -2.93 14.53
C VAL A 222 -11.40 -3.60 13.39
N HIS A 223 -11.25 -4.93 13.44
CA HIS A 223 -10.65 -5.70 12.36
C HIS A 223 -11.39 -5.54 11.03
N GLY A 224 -12.73 -5.64 11.04
CA GLY A 224 -13.56 -5.39 9.87
C GLY A 224 -13.41 -3.97 9.33
N MET A 225 -13.45 -2.97 10.22
CA MET A 225 -13.31 -1.55 9.90
C MET A 225 -11.97 -1.23 9.24
N HIS A 226 -10.87 -1.84 9.70
CA HIS A 226 -9.55 -1.64 9.09
C HIS A 226 -9.24 -2.62 7.94
N SER A 227 -10.19 -3.52 7.62
CA SER A 227 -10.02 -4.63 6.66
C SER A 227 -8.76 -5.47 6.95
N MET A 228 -8.57 -5.85 8.21
CA MET A 228 -7.40 -6.58 8.70
C MET A 228 -7.79 -7.90 9.35
N TYR A 229 -7.06 -8.98 9.01
CA TYR A 229 -7.28 -10.27 9.65
C TYR A 229 -6.94 -10.28 11.16
N PRO A 230 -7.77 -10.94 11.99
CA PRO A 230 -7.55 -11.13 13.42
C PRO A 230 -6.48 -12.19 13.67
N LEU A 231 -5.21 -11.82 13.45
CA LEU A 231 -4.05 -12.65 13.72
C LEU A 231 -3.37 -12.21 15.03
N PRO A 232 -2.59 -13.07 15.70
CA PRO A 232 -1.77 -12.68 16.84
C PRO A 232 -0.94 -11.41 16.55
N GLY A 233 -0.90 -10.48 17.50
CA GLY A 233 -0.27 -9.15 17.31
C GLY A 233 -1.11 -8.16 16.49
N ALA A 234 -2.38 -8.45 16.28
CA ALA A 234 -3.39 -7.61 15.64
C ALA A 234 -3.38 -6.15 16.09
N LYS A 235 -3.46 -5.89 17.41
CA LYS A 235 -3.51 -4.54 17.98
C LYS A 235 -2.33 -3.69 17.50
N ARG A 236 -1.10 -4.20 17.72
CA ARG A 236 0.14 -3.53 17.27
C ARG A 236 0.20 -3.31 15.76
N ARG A 237 -0.37 -4.22 14.96
CA ARG A 237 -0.46 -4.04 13.51
C ARG A 237 -1.39 -2.89 13.14
N ILE A 238 -2.53 -2.77 13.82
CA ILE A 238 -3.47 -1.66 13.64
C ILE A 238 -2.82 -0.34 14.07
N GLU A 239 -2.11 -0.31 15.21
CA GLU A 239 -1.37 0.88 15.66
C GLU A 239 -0.36 1.36 14.62
N LYS A 240 0.53 0.48 14.18
CA LYS A 240 1.53 0.81 13.15
C LYS A 240 0.89 1.29 11.85
N ARG A 241 -0.25 0.70 11.49
CA ARG A 241 -1.02 1.13 10.32
C ARG A 241 -1.56 2.54 10.52
N MET A 242 -2.12 2.86 11.69
CA MET A 242 -2.64 4.19 12.01
C MET A 242 -1.52 5.24 12.06
N GLU A 243 -0.37 4.91 12.65
CA GLU A 243 0.81 5.78 12.65
C GLU A 243 1.26 6.11 11.23
N ALA A 244 1.37 5.09 10.37
CA ALA A 244 1.73 5.28 8.96
C ALA A 244 0.69 6.09 8.19
N LEU A 245 -0.61 5.87 8.45
CA LEU A 245 -1.69 6.62 7.81
C LEU A 245 -1.70 8.09 8.28
N ARG A 246 -1.41 8.34 9.55
CA ARG A 246 -1.29 9.70 10.10
C ARG A 246 -0.08 10.44 9.54
N ALA A 247 1.07 9.76 9.43
CA ALA A 247 2.23 10.34 8.75
C ALA A 247 1.93 10.64 7.27
N LEU A 248 1.15 9.77 6.60
CA LEU A 248 0.69 10.01 5.24
C LEU A 248 -0.25 11.22 5.17
N ASP A 249 -1.22 11.33 6.08
CA ASP A 249 -2.15 12.46 6.18
C ASP A 249 -1.43 13.81 6.31
N ASN A 250 -0.29 13.84 7.01
CA ASN A 250 0.53 15.07 7.12
C ASN A 250 1.15 15.51 5.79
N LEU A 251 1.40 14.58 4.86
CA LEU A 251 1.95 14.89 3.54
C LEU A 251 0.86 15.23 2.51
N MET A 252 -0.38 14.79 2.76
CA MET A 252 -1.49 14.94 1.82
C MET A 252 -1.75 16.37 1.33
N PRO A 253 -1.70 17.44 2.16
CA PRO A 253 -1.97 18.80 1.69
C PRO A 253 -1.08 19.23 0.52
N SER A 254 0.15 18.73 0.46
CA SER A 254 1.12 19.01 -0.61
C SER A 254 1.05 18.05 -1.80
N ALA A 255 0.39 16.89 -1.64
CA ALA A 255 0.43 15.80 -2.61
C ALA A 255 -0.88 15.61 -3.40
N ILE A 256 -2.04 15.93 -2.82
CA ILE A 256 -3.38 15.63 -3.38
C ILE A 256 -3.55 16.13 -4.82
N ASP A 257 -3.05 17.34 -5.14
CA ASP A 257 -3.22 17.93 -6.47
C ASP A 257 -2.48 17.17 -7.56
N GLY A 258 -1.39 16.49 -7.22
CA GLY A 258 -0.60 15.69 -8.16
C GLY A 258 -1.13 14.28 -8.38
N PHE A 259 -2.19 13.86 -7.67
CA PHE A 259 -2.70 12.49 -7.75
C PHE A 259 -3.52 12.26 -9.01
N ASN A 260 -3.21 11.16 -9.71
CA ASN A 260 -4.08 10.62 -10.75
C ASN A 260 -5.27 9.85 -10.13
N GLU A 261 -6.23 9.46 -10.97
CA GLU A 261 -7.45 8.77 -10.52
C GLU A 261 -7.16 7.52 -9.68
N ARG A 262 -6.18 6.68 -10.07
CA ARG A 262 -5.83 5.47 -9.33
C ARG A 262 -5.31 5.79 -7.93
N GLN A 263 -4.48 6.83 -7.80
CA GLN A 263 -3.96 7.29 -6.52
C GLN A 263 -5.08 7.85 -5.64
N LEU A 264 -6.04 8.58 -6.22
CA LEU A 264 -7.21 9.08 -5.49
C LEU A 264 -8.07 7.93 -4.96
N ILE A 265 -8.43 6.99 -5.83
CA ILE A 265 -9.20 5.79 -5.47
C ILE A 265 -8.51 5.04 -4.33
N PHE A 266 -7.19 4.81 -4.45
CA PHE A 266 -6.42 4.10 -3.41
C PHE A 266 -6.38 4.89 -2.10
N ASN A 267 -6.15 6.20 -2.15
CA ASN A 267 -6.08 7.04 -0.95
C ASN A 267 -7.42 7.18 -0.23
N CYS A 268 -8.53 7.16 -0.97
CA CYS A 268 -9.87 7.05 -0.40
C CYS A 268 -10.09 5.67 0.23
N TYR A 269 -9.69 4.59 -0.45
CA TYR A 269 -9.82 3.22 0.04
C TYR A 269 -9.09 2.99 1.37
N ILE A 270 -7.82 3.42 1.51
CA ILE A 270 -7.06 3.21 2.74
C ILE A 270 -7.60 4.02 3.93
N ARG A 271 -8.42 5.04 3.66
CA ARG A 271 -9.12 5.87 4.67
C ARG A 271 -10.58 5.48 4.84
N LYS A 272 -11.05 4.47 4.10
CA LYS A 272 -12.46 4.03 4.05
C LYS A 272 -13.42 5.17 3.75
N ILE A 273 -13.02 6.06 2.84
CA ILE A 273 -13.87 7.12 2.33
C ILE A 273 -14.73 6.52 1.21
N ASP A 274 -16.05 6.62 1.35
CA ASP A 274 -16.99 6.22 0.30
C ASP A 274 -16.77 7.09 -0.96
N ILE A 275 -16.46 6.45 -2.08
CA ILE A 275 -16.27 7.14 -3.35
C ILE A 275 -17.43 6.96 -4.32
N GLY A 276 -18.36 6.03 -4.11
CA GLY A 276 -19.49 5.77 -4.99
C GLY A 276 -19.18 5.98 -6.49
N LYS A 277 -19.86 6.96 -7.09
CA LYS A 277 -19.65 7.41 -8.49
C LYS A 277 -18.93 8.77 -8.60
N LYS A 278 -18.17 9.16 -7.57
CA LYS A 278 -17.45 10.43 -7.54
C LYS A 278 -16.41 10.53 -8.65
N SER A 279 -16.38 11.72 -9.24
CA SER A 279 -15.33 12.22 -10.12
C SER A 279 -14.01 12.42 -9.37
N GLU A 280 -12.92 12.64 -10.11
CA GLU A 280 -11.62 12.92 -9.48
C GLU A 280 -11.64 14.18 -8.61
N SER A 281 -12.34 15.24 -9.03
CA SER A 281 -12.45 16.48 -8.26
C SER A 281 -13.11 16.22 -6.91
N GLU A 282 -14.25 15.52 -6.91
CA GLU A 282 -14.99 15.18 -5.70
C GLU A 282 -14.19 14.24 -4.76
N MET A 283 -13.39 13.34 -5.32
CA MET A 283 -12.47 12.51 -4.52
C MET A 283 -11.35 13.35 -3.89
N ARG A 284 -10.76 14.30 -4.62
CA ARG A 284 -9.77 15.24 -4.06
C ARG A 284 -10.37 16.06 -2.93
N ASP A 285 -11.56 16.59 -3.11
CA ASP A 285 -12.26 17.37 -2.09
C ASP A 285 -12.59 16.53 -0.85
N SER A 286 -13.08 15.29 -1.06
CA SER A 286 -13.33 14.34 0.03
C SER A 286 -12.05 14.04 0.83
N LEU A 287 -10.91 13.86 0.16
CA LEU A 287 -9.61 13.66 0.81
C LEU A 287 -9.16 14.89 1.60
N ARG A 288 -9.30 16.09 1.04
CA ARG A 288 -8.97 17.34 1.76
C ARG A 288 -9.82 17.50 3.01
N GLN A 289 -11.12 17.24 2.91
CA GLN A 289 -12.04 17.30 4.04
C GLN A 289 -11.66 16.26 5.11
N TYR A 290 -11.35 15.02 4.71
CA TYR A 290 -10.92 13.97 5.63
C TYR A 290 -9.64 14.33 6.36
N VAL A 291 -8.59 14.76 5.64
CA VAL A 291 -7.31 15.14 6.24
C VAL A 291 -7.48 16.32 7.20
N LYS A 292 -8.31 17.30 6.84
CA LYS A 292 -8.64 18.42 7.74
C LYS A 292 -9.36 17.91 9.00
N PHE A 293 -10.31 17.00 8.83
CA PHE A 293 -11.07 16.39 9.92
C PHE A 293 -10.17 15.60 10.89
N THR A 294 -9.23 14.81 10.37
CA THR A 294 -8.36 13.97 11.20
C THR A 294 -7.16 14.71 11.80
N SER A 295 -6.76 15.86 11.24
CA SER A 295 -5.57 16.62 11.67
C SER A 295 -5.52 16.97 13.16
N ARG A 296 -6.67 17.08 13.81
CA ARG A 296 -6.80 17.47 15.23
C ARG A 296 -7.17 16.31 16.16
N MET A 297 -7.33 15.10 15.62
CA MET A 297 -7.80 13.96 16.40
C MET A 297 -6.67 13.34 17.23
N PRO A 298 -6.91 12.99 18.50
CA PRO A 298 -5.98 12.15 19.25
C PRO A 298 -5.96 10.72 18.70
N ASN A 299 -4.89 9.97 19.00
CA ASN A 299 -4.66 8.64 18.40
C ASN A 299 -5.77 7.62 18.71
N ASN A 300 -6.33 7.65 19.93
CA ASN A 300 -7.42 6.79 20.35
C ASN A 300 -8.71 7.04 19.54
N VAL A 301 -8.98 8.29 19.18
CA VAL A 301 -10.17 8.67 18.39
C VAL A 301 -9.94 8.40 16.90
N TYR A 302 -8.70 8.57 16.42
CA TYR A 302 -8.34 8.32 15.02
C TYR A 302 -8.59 6.88 14.57
N LEU A 303 -8.57 5.93 15.51
CA LEU A 303 -8.99 4.54 15.26
C LEU A 303 -10.38 4.46 14.61
N TYR A 304 -11.27 5.38 14.97
CA TYR A 304 -12.66 5.47 14.56
C TYR A 304 -12.90 6.55 13.49
N ALA A 305 -11.85 7.17 12.95
CA ALA A 305 -11.97 8.33 12.06
C ALA A 305 -12.87 8.05 10.84
N SER A 306 -12.77 6.86 10.25
CA SER A 306 -13.54 6.49 9.07
C SER A 306 -15.06 6.51 9.26
N PRO A 307 -15.67 5.75 10.19
CA PRO A 307 -17.12 5.80 10.42
C PRO A 307 -17.59 7.12 11.05
N LEU A 308 -16.71 7.87 11.71
CA LEU A 308 -17.02 9.19 12.25
C LEU A 308 -17.03 10.29 11.19
N PHE A 309 -16.36 10.07 10.06
CA PHE A 309 -16.26 11.05 8.98
C PHE A 309 -17.54 11.06 8.14
N LYS A 310 -18.37 12.10 8.34
CA LYS A 310 -19.55 12.34 7.51
C LYS A 310 -19.17 13.21 6.31
N GLN A 311 -19.41 12.69 5.12
CA GLN A 311 -19.23 13.42 3.88
C GLN A 311 -20.31 14.51 3.77
N LYS A 312 -19.89 15.71 3.35
CA LYS A 312 -20.81 16.81 3.06
C LYS A 312 -21.28 16.76 1.61
#